data_AF-A0A3E0GU45-F1
#
_entry.id   AF-A0A3E0GU45-F1
#
_cell.length_a   1.000
_cell.length_b   1.000
_cell.length_c   1.000
_cell.angle_alpha   90.00
_cell.angle_beta   90.00
_cell.angle_gamma   90.00
#
_symmetry.space_group_name_H-M   'P 1'
#
loop_
_entity.id
_entity.type
_entity.pdbx_description
1 polymer ?
#
loop_
_entity_poly.entity_id
_entity_poly.type
_entity_poly.pdbx_seq_one_letter_code
_entity_poly.pdbx_strand_id
1 'polypeptide(L)'
;MEQLRALPGPAEPRDAGVGWDAVRRQVGSSLPPDFQDFVDTYGPCAVGALELVRLGRGGFLAGVTWEYERVRLLRHLWPEPGCAETTYPLFPEAGGLIPWATDGTTRYYWRPVGADPATWPVVMIPSHGGEVREVARSATDIILDFAAAGATMKATPLADDVAWLEMPLPDVPQVHGFLPQDYERLVAEYGPGTFGGVFRLLTPGGPDGFDSTSPRSLPAALSDPSGVVPWGEFTSGETCWWAPSWWTPNGWPVVVLDADGVGWQRLPYTATGFLHRWLAGLLDLPVLKARPEDTSFRSVAGTAATVHVPPMADTPGEDAPPHCAHLMSVVGPPPAPTVIDWSQVETELGSGLPVAYKWIAERYGRGTFADGLQVHWPSAAFPTDLVSEHRDLCETYRDIQDMDEDVLPGVGWFPDSGGLLHWAKVHNGGNVFWWDTSASDPDDWTVVVGYHEWEEWKPTPYRTAEFLVRYFTGTLGDLSSRRTAHLPPVFLPDDQRTREVAPRW
;
A
#
# COMPACT_ATOMS: atom_id res chain seq x y z
N MET A 1 -23.57 -25.55 13.13
CA MET A 1 -24.71 -24.83 12.49
C MET A 1 -25.99 -24.78 13.32
N GLU A 2 -26.54 -25.89 13.81
CA GLU A 2 -27.79 -25.87 14.61
C GLU A 2 -27.71 -24.95 15.84
N GLN A 3 -26.56 -24.98 16.54
CA GLN A 3 -26.29 -24.10 17.68
C GLN A 3 -26.13 -22.62 17.31
N LEU A 4 -25.51 -22.32 16.16
CA LEU A 4 -25.39 -20.93 15.68
C LEU A 4 -26.76 -20.35 15.35
N ARG A 5 -27.64 -21.13 14.72
CA ARG A 5 -29.03 -20.75 14.41
C ARG A 5 -29.86 -20.37 15.63
N ALA A 6 -29.46 -20.82 16.82
CA ALA A 6 -30.10 -20.46 18.09
C ALA A 6 -29.64 -19.10 18.64
N LEU A 7 -28.55 -18.53 18.12
CA LEU A 7 -28.07 -17.20 18.51
C LEU A 7 -28.94 -16.11 17.88
N PRO A 8 -29.24 -15.02 18.62
CA PRO A 8 -29.91 -13.87 18.05
C PRO A 8 -29.00 -13.25 16.97
N GLY A 9 -29.49 -13.29 15.72
CA GLY A 9 -28.84 -12.68 14.56
C GLY A 9 -28.53 -11.19 14.75
N PRO A 10 -27.70 -10.59 13.89
CA PRO A 10 -27.51 -9.14 13.90
C PRO A 10 -28.86 -8.43 13.70
N ALA A 11 -29.04 -7.28 14.36
CA ALA A 11 -30.30 -6.53 14.33
C ALA A 11 -30.75 -6.15 12.91
N GLU A 12 -29.79 -5.99 11.99
CA GLU A 12 -30.00 -5.77 10.56
C GLU A 12 -29.12 -6.75 9.77
N PRO A 13 -29.60 -7.98 9.49
CA PRO A 13 -28.89 -8.92 8.64
C PRO A 13 -28.73 -8.32 7.25
N ARG A 14 -27.50 -8.31 6.73
CA ARG A 14 -27.21 -7.82 5.38
C ARG A 14 -27.02 -9.00 4.45
N ASP A 15 -27.60 -8.91 3.27
CA ASP A 15 -27.31 -9.87 2.21
C ASP A 15 -25.83 -9.72 1.81
N ALA A 16 -25.06 -10.79 1.99
CA ALA A 16 -23.65 -10.78 1.67
C ALA A 16 -23.40 -10.85 0.16
N GLY A 17 -24.37 -11.35 -0.62
CA GLY A 17 -24.24 -11.52 -2.08
C GLY A 17 -22.98 -12.28 -2.50
N VAL A 18 -22.45 -13.17 -1.64
CA VAL A 18 -21.15 -13.80 -1.88
C VAL A 18 -21.31 -14.81 -3.02
N GLY A 19 -20.65 -14.53 -4.15
CA GLY A 19 -20.56 -15.47 -5.25
C GLY A 19 -19.66 -16.65 -4.90
N TRP A 20 -20.15 -17.62 -4.12
CA TRP A 20 -19.37 -18.79 -3.68
C TRP A 20 -18.76 -19.59 -4.84
N ASP A 21 -19.40 -19.58 -6.02
CA ASP A 21 -18.84 -20.19 -7.24
C ASP A 21 -17.61 -19.45 -7.77
N ALA A 22 -17.55 -18.12 -7.62
CA ALA A 22 -16.34 -17.34 -7.92
C ALA A 22 -15.24 -17.61 -6.90
N VAL A 23 -15.60 -17.68 -5.60
CA VAL A 23 -14.67 -18.05 -4.52
C VAL A 23 -14.08 -19.43 -4.77
N ARG A 24 -14.90 -20.43 -5.10
CA ARG A 24 -14.46 -21.80 -5.41
C ARG A 24 -13.50 -21.85 -6.59
N ARG A 25 -13.81 -21.12 -7.67
CA ARG A 25 -12.94 -21.05 -8.85
C ARG A 25 -11.58 -20.45 -8.52
N GLN A 26 -11.54 -19.44 -7.66
CA GLN A 26 -10.31 -18.73 -7.33
C GLN A 26 -9.46 -19.46 -6.30
N VAL A 27 -10.07 -19.97 -5.22
CA VAL A 27 -9.39 -20.75 -4.17
C VAL A 27 -8.97 -22.14 -4.67
N GLY A 28 -9.59 -22.63 -5.76
CA GLY A 28 -9.33 -23.96 -6.31
C GLY A 28 -9.97 -25.10 -5.51
N SER A 29 -10.77 -24.78 -4.49
CA SER A 29 -11.58 -25.70 -3.70
C SER A 29 -12.76 -24.95 -3.08
N SER A 30 -13.80 -25.67 -2.63
CA SER A 30 -14.86 -25.04 -1.85
C SER A 30 -14.33 -24.67 -0.46
N LEU A 31 -14.88 -23.61 0.13
CA LEU A 31 -14.66 -23.32 1.54
C LEU A 31 -15.43 -24.32 2.43
N PRO A 32 -15.18 -24.34 3.75
CA PRO A 32 -15.99 -25.13 4.68
C PRO A 32 -17.50 -24.83 4.52
N PRO A 33 -18.37 -25.84 4.30
CA PRO A 33 -19.80 -25.62 4.03
C PRO A 33 -20.56 -24.96 5.18
N ASP A 34 -20.19 -25.27 6.41
CA ASP A 34 -20.75 -24.69 7.62
C ASP A 34 -20.46 -23.19 7.75
N PHE A 35 -19.27 -22.76 7.31
CA PHE A 35 -18.94 -21.33 7.24
C PHE A 35 -19.74 -20.62 6.15
N GLN A 36 -19.91 -21.23 4.97
CA GLN A 36 -20.74 -20.68 3.90
C GLN A 36 -22.19 -20.53 4.37
N ASP A 37 -22.76 -21.56 5.00
CA ASP A 37 -24.10 -21.52 5.57
C ASP A 37 -24.24 -20.42 6.62
N PHE A 38 -23.21 -20.19 7.45
CA PHE A 38 -23.21 -19.12 8.44
C PHE A 38 -23.26 -17.74 7.78
N VAL A 39 -22.39 -17.48 6.79
CA VAL A 39 -22.36 -16.22 6.06
C VAL A 39 -23.65 -16.00 5.26
N ASP A 40 -24.23 -17.03 4.66
CA ASP A 40 -25.52 -16.95 3.95
C ASP A 40 -26.69 -16.66 4.91
N THR A 41 -26.59 -17.13 6.16
CA THR A 41 -27.65 -16.93 7.17
C THR A 41 -27.59 -15.56 7.83
N TYR A 42 -26.39 -15.08 8.15
CA TYR A 42 -26.19 -13.90 9.00
C TYR A 42 -25.58 -12.69 8.28
N GLY A 43 -25.02 -12.91 7.10
CA GLY A 43 -24.26 -11.89 6.39
C GLY A 43 -22.89 -11.61 7.00
N PRO A 44 -22.18 -10.60 6.48
CA PRO A 44 -20.95 -10.09 7.11
C PRO A 44 -21.25 -9.56 8.51
N CYS A 45 -20.79 -10.26 9.55
CA CYS A 45 -20.97 -9.84 10.94
C CYS A 45 -19.72 -10.07 11.79
N ALA A 46 -19.57 -9.24 12.82
CA ALA A 46 -18.64 -9.48 13.90
C ALA A 46 -19.35 -10.22 15.04
N VAL A 47 -18.67 -11.18 15.66
CA VAL A 47 -19.16 -11.91 16.83
C VAL A 47 -18.26 -11.57 18.02
N GLY A 48 -18.69 -10.63 18.85
CA GLY A 48 -17.81 -10.04 19.86
C GLY A 48 -16.65 -9.28 19.24
N ALA A 49 -15.42 -9.64 19.62
CA ALA A 49 -14.21 -9.09 19.02
C ALA A 49 -13.82 -9.80 17.71
N LEU A 50 -14.40 -10.96 17.40
CA LEU A 50 -14.07 -11.72 16.20
C LEU A 50 -14.72 -11.07 14.97
N GLU A 51 -13.90 -10.44 14.14
CA GLU A 51 -14.28 -9.89 12.85
C GLU A 51 -13.94 -10.87 11.73
N LEU A 52 -14.95 -11.20 10.92
CA LEU A 52 -14.73 -12.00 9.72
C LEU A 52 -13.97 -11.17 8.68
N VAL A 53 -12.96 -11.77 8.05
CA VAL A 53 -12.11 -11.11 7.05
C VAL A 53 -12.98 -10.59 5.91
N ARG A 54 -12.98 -9.24 5.80
CA ARG A 54 -13.75 -8.35 4.90
C ARG A 54 -14.65 -9.07 3.90
N LEU A 55 -15.89 -9.30 4.32
CA LEU A 55 -17.02 -9.73 3.51
C LEU A 55 -17.83 -8.51 2.99
N GLY A 56 -17.14 -7.46 2.51
CA GLY A 56 -17.75 -6.18 2.09
C GLY A 56 -18.13 -6.12 0.59
N ARG A 57 -18.36 -4.92 0.01
CA ARG A 57 -18.63 -4.76 -1.45
C ARG A 57 -17.54 -5.36 -2.36
N GLY A 58 -16.31 -5.52 -1.86
CA GLY A 58 -15.20 -6.24 -2.52
C GLY A 58 -15.16 -7.77 -2.28
N GLY A 59 -16.09 -8.32 -1.51
CA GLY A 59 -16.23 -9.75 -1.24
C GLY A 59 -15.08 -10.40 -0.43
N PHE A 60 -15.29 -11.66 -0.05
CA PHE A 60 -14.33 -12.49 0.68
C PHE A 60 -12.91 -12.50 0.08
N LEU A 61 -12.84 -12.54 -1.25
CA LEU A 61 -11.58 -12.64 -1.99
C LEU A 61 -10.71 -11.38 -1.85
N ALA A 62 -11.31 -10.19 -1.78
CA ALA A 62 -10.55 -8.97 -1.50
C ALA A 62 -9.92 -8.99 -0.11
N GLY A 63 -10.61 -9.55 0.88
CA GLY A 63 -10.05 -9.77 2.22
C GLY A 63 -8.88 -10.76 2.20
N VAL A 64 -9.00 -11.85 1.46
CA VAL A 64 -7.90 -12.83 1.29
C VAL A 64 -6.68 -12.21 0.62
N THR A 65 -6.89 -11.47 -0.47
CA THR A 65 -5.80 -10.80 -1.20
C THR A 65 -5.12 -9.73 -0.35
N TRP A 66 -5.88 -8.96 0.43
CA TRP A 66 -5.33 -7.98 1.37
C TRP A 66 -4.37 -8.63 2.36
N GLU A 67 -4.78 -9.73 2.96
CA GLU A 67 -3.94 -10.46 3.93
C GLU A 67 -2.71 -11.09 3.28
N TYR A 68 -2.83 -11.60 2.06
CA TYR A 68 -1.71 -12.11 1.29
C TYR A 68 -0.62 -11.04 1.10
N GLU A 69 -0.99 -9.86 0.59
CA GLU A 69 -0.02 -8.79 0.34
C GLU A 69 0.58 -8.27 1.64
N ARG A 70 -0.24 -8.12 2.69
CA ARG A 70 0.25 -7.72 4.02
C ARG A 70 1.35 -8.64 4.52
N VAL A 71 1.17 -9.97 4.44
CA VAL A 71 2.18 -10.93 4.90
C VAL A 71 3.36 -11.05 3.94
N ARG A 72 3.15 -10.94 2.63
CA ARG A 72 4.23 -10.85 1.64
C ARG A 72 5.16 -9.67 1.98
N LEU A 73 4.59 -8.53 2.32
CA LEU A 73 5.34 -7.35 2.74
C LEU A 73 6.04 -7.58 4.07
N LEU A 74 5.37 -8.16 5.08
CA LEU A 74 6.01 -8.48 6.36
C LEU A 74 7.19 -9.43 6.22
N ARG A 75 7.09 -10.47 5.39
CA ARG A 75 8.20 -11.42 5.09
C ARG A 75 9.41 -10.71 4.52
N HIS A 76 9.16 -9.71 3.70
CA HIS A 76 10.22 -8.92 3.10
C HIS A 76 10.83 -7.92 4.09
N LEU A 77 9.99 -7.20 4.85
CA LEU A 77 10.41 -6.21 5.84
C LEU A 77 11.10 -6.84 7.06
N TRP A 78 10.72 -8.06 7.41
CA TRP A 78 11.25 -8.85 8.53
C TRP A 78 11.64 -10.28 8.06
N PRO A 79 12.81 -10.42 7.40
CA PRO A 79 13.29 -11.70 6.85
C PRO A 79 13.81 -12.67 7.93
N GLU A 80 14.03 -12.20 9.16
CA GLU A 80 14.42 -13.01 10.30
C GLU A 80 13.30 -14.02 10.64
N PRO A 81 13.57 -15.33 10.83
CA PRO A 81 12.57 -16.38 11.08
C PRO A 81 11.77 -16.27 12.39
N GLY A 82 11.74 -15.12 13.06
CA GLY A 82 11.14 -14.94 14.39
C GLY A 82 9.67 -14.52 14.40
N CYS A 83 9.12 -14.03 13.27
CA CYS A 83 7.72 -13.62 13.21
C CYS A 83 6.82 -14.78 12.75
N ALA A 84 5.91 -15.18 13.64
CA ALA A 84 4.89 -16.18 13.39
C ALA A 84 4.08 -15.90 12.10
N GLU A 85 3.82 -14.63 11.79
CA GLU A 85 3.07 -14.21 10.60
C GLU A 85 3.83 -14.40 9.29
N THR A 86 5.16 -14.35 9.30
CA THR A 86 5.97 -14.47 8.08
C THR A 86 6.34 -15.92 7.75
N THR A 87 6.08 -16.84 8.68
CA THR A 87 6.55 -18.23 8.60
C THR A 87 5.69 -19.13 7.70
N TYR A 88 4.37 -18.88 7.62
CA TYR A 88 3.44 -19.77 6.92
C TYR A 88 3.08 -19.27 5.53
N PRO A 89 3.11 -20.12 4.48
CA PRO A 89 2.60 -19.75 3.17
C PRO A 89 1.15 -19.29 3.28
N LEU A 90 0.77 -18.29 2.49
CA LEU A 90 -0.60 -17.81 2.39
C LEU A 90 -1.12 -18.03 0.98
N PHE A 91 -2.40 -18.37 0.86
CA PHE A 91 -3.05 -18.46 -0.44
C PHE A 91 -2.84 -17.13 -1.22
N PRO A 92 -2.40 -17.17 -2.51
CA PRO A 92 -2.42 -18.32 -3.44
C PRO A 92 -1.14 -19.19 -3.48
N GLU A 93 -0.20 -19.03 -2.55
CA GLU A 93 0.98 -19.90 -2.48
C GLU A 93 0.59 -21.37 -2.26
N ALA A 94 1.41 -22.28 -2.78
CA ALA A 94 1.18 -23.72 -2.65
C ALA A 94 1.10 -24.13 -1.17
N GLY A 95 -0.02 -24.75 -0.79
CA GLY A 95 -0.28 -25.14 0.61
C GLY A 95 -0.54 -23.96 1.55
N GLY A 96 -0.82 -22.78 1.01
CA GLY A 96 -0.99 -21.57 1.78
C GLY A 96 -2.27 -21.53 2.61
N LEU A 97 -2.21 -20.87 3.76
CA LEU A 97 -3.34 -20.65 4.65
C LEU A 97 -4.34 -19.65 4.03
N ILE A 98 -5.63 -19.85 4.29
CA ILE A 98 -6.71 -18.99 3.80
C ILE A 98 -7.29 -18.20 4.97
N PRO A 99 -7.14 -16.86 5.01
CA PRO A 99 -7.63 -16.04 6.13
C PRO A 99 -9.15 -15.98 6.14
N TRP A 100 -9.74 -15.99 7.34
CA TRP A 100 -11.20 -15.92 7.47
C TRP A 100 -11.69 -15.06 8.63
N ALA A 101 -10.86 -14.81 9.65
CA ALA A 101 -11.19 -13.86 10.72
C ALA A 101 -9.96 -13.23 11.38
N THR A 102 -10.19 -12.19 12.16
CA THR A 102 -9.25 -11.56 13.09
C THR A 102 -10.00 -11.13 14.35
N ASP A 103 -9.36 -11.10 15.50
CA ASP A 103 -9.89 -10.45 16.71
C ASP A 103 -9.15 -9.15 17.09
N GLY A 104 -8.34 -8.65 16.15
CA GLY A 104 -7.44 -7.51 16.36
C GLY A 104 -6.07 -7.90 16.92
N THR A 105 -5.97 -9.03 17.64
CA THR A 105 -4.72 -9.52 18.25
C THR A 105 -4.21 -10.81 17.62
N THR A 106 -5.12 -11.62 17.10
CA THR A 106 -4.88 -12.92 16.50
C THR A 106 -5.60 -13.01 15.17
N ARG A 107 -4.91 -13.54 14.17
CA ARG A 107 -5.46 -13.83 12.85
C ARG A 107 -5.76 -15.31 12.71
N TYR A 108 -6.91 -15.60 12.12
CA TYR A 108 -7.46 -16.94 11.99
C TYR A 108 -7.49 -17.34 10.52
N TYR A 109 -6.89 -18.49 10.24
CA TYR A 109 -6.76 -19.02 8.88
C TYR A 109 -7.25 -20.47 8.83
N TRP A 110 -7.81 -20.88 7.70
CA TRP A 110 -7.93 -22.29 7.38
C TRP A 110 -6.63 -22.79 6.81
N ARG A 111 -6.25 -24.01 7.20
CA ARG A 111 -5.20 -24.75 6.53
C ARG A 111 -5.84 -25.74 5.56
N PRO A 112 -5.73 -25.55 4.24
CA PRO A 112 -6.37 -26.42 3.26
C PRO A 112 -5.63 -27.75 3.13
N VAL A 113 -5.82 -28.64 4.10
CA VAL A 113 -5.25 -30.00 4.11
C VAL A 113 -6.34 -31.03 3.84
N GLY A 114 -6.06 -31.93 2.91
CA GLY A 114 -7.03 -32.93 2.47
C GLY A 114 -8.09 -32.39 1.52
N ALA A 115 -8.86 -33.31 0.93
CA ALA A 115 -9.84 -32.98 -0.09
C ALA A 115 -11.19 -32.47 0.46
N ASP A 116 -11.43 -32.61 1.77
CA ASP A 116 -12.68 -32.22 2.41
C ASP A 116 -12.51 -30.91 3.23
N PRO A 117 -13.04 -29.78 2.74
CA PRO A 117 -12.97 -28.49 3.43
C PRO A 117 -13.64 -28.46 4.79
N ALA A 118 -14.62 -29.33 5.05
CA ALA A 118 -15.27 -29.39 6.36
C ALA A 118 -14.31 -29.85 7.47
N THR A 119 -13.17 -30.42 7.11
CA THR A 119 -12.17 -30.97 8.04
C THR A 119 -10.93 -30.09 8.18
N TRP A 120 -10.86 -28.97 7.46
CA TRP A 120 -9.69 -28.09 7.50
C TRP A 120 -9.48 -27.53 8.92
N PRO A 121 -8.29 -27.74 9.52
CA PRO A 121 -7.98 -27.16 10.82
C PRO A 121 -7.82 -25.65 10.71
N VAL A 122 -8.01 -24.98 11.84
CA VAL A 122 -7.78 -23.55 11.96
C VAL A 122 -6.40 -23.30 12.55
N VAL A 123 -5.64 -22.43 11.89
CA VAL A 123 -4.37 -21.90 12.36
C VAL A 123 -4.60 -20.49 12.90
N MET A 124 -4.14 -20.26 14.13
CA MET A 124 -4.20 -19.01 14.85
C MET A 124 -2.80 -18.42 14.96
N ILE A 125 -2.62 -17.23 14.39
CA ILE A 125 -1.34 -16.54 14.37
C ILE A 125 -1.48 -15.21 15.12
N PRO A 126 -0.82 -15.06 16.29
CA PRO A 126 -0.82 -13.80 17.03
C PRO A 126 0.01 -12.71 16.33
N SER A 127 -0.49 -11.47 16.33
CA SER A 127 0.13 -10.33 15.63
C SER A 127 1.43 -9.82 16.27
N HIS A 128 1.74 -10.19 17.51
CA HIS A 128 2.84 -9.58 18.30
C HIS A 128 3.80 -10.61 18.93
N GLY A 129 4.24 -11.61 18.16
CA GLY A 129 5.30 -12.53 18.59
C GLY A 129 4.86 -13.64 19.54
N GLY A 130 3.59 -14.06 19.44
CA GLY A 130 3.04 -15.19 20.21
C GLY A 130 3.22 -16.55 19.53
N GLU A 131 2.95 -17.62 20.28
CA GLU A 131 2.99 -19.00 19.77
C GLU A 131 1.84 -19.26 18.78
N VAL A 132 2.18 -19.78 17.61
CA VAL A 132 1.20 -20.23 16.60
C VAL A 132 0.49 -21.48 17.09
N ARG A 133 -0.84 -21.48 17.02
CA ARG A 133 -1.64 -22.63 17.42
C ARG A 133 -2.43 -23.16 16.24
N GLU A 134 -2.36 -24.46 16.02
CA GLU A 134 -3.24 -25.16 15.09
C GLU A 134 -4.23 -26.01 15.89
N VAL A 135 -5.51 -25.86 15.58
CA VAL A 135 -6.59 -26.58 16.25
C VAL A 135 -7.41 -27.36 15.23
N ALA A 136 -7.68 -28.63 15.53
CA ALA A 136 -8.57 -29.49 14.75
C ALA A 136 -10.05 -29.15 15.05
N ARG A 137 -10.43 -27.90 14.80
CA ARG A 137 -11.76 -27.35 15.01
C ARG A 137 -12.18 -26.55 13.79
N SER A 138 -13.48 -26.47 13.54
CA SER A 138 -14.01 -25.66 12.43
C SER A 138 -13.98 -24.17 12.77
N ALA A 139 -14.02 -23.31 11.75
CA ALA A 139 -14.19 -21.86 11.96
C ALA A 139 -15.49 -21.56 12.74
N THR A 140 -16.54 -22.30 12.42
CA THR A 140 -17.85 -22.27 13.07
C THR A 140 -17.78 -22.57 14.57
N ASP A 141 -16.94 -23.51 14.99
CA ASP A 141 -16.73 -23.81 16.42
C ASP A 141 -16.05 -22.65 17.15
N ILE A 142 -15.11 -21.95 16.49
CA ILE A 142 -14.45 -20.77 17.06
C ILE A 142 -15.44 -19.60 17.15
N ILE A 143 -16.27 -19.39 16.11
CA ILE A 143 -17.35 -18.39 16.15
C ILE A 143 -18.32 -18.68 17.32
N LEU A 144 -18.64 -19.95 17.56
CA LEU A 144 -19.48 -20.37 18.69
C LEU A 144 -18.85 -20.06 20.05
N ASP A 145 -17.54 -20.24 20.21
CA ASP A 145 -16.85 -19.89 21.45
C ASP A 145 -16.95 -18.40 21.76
N PHE A 146 -16.74 -17.56 20.73
CA PHE A 146 -16.91 -16.11 20.87
C PHE A 146 -18.34 -15.75 21.24
N ALA A 147 -19.34 -16.37 20.61
CA ALA A 147 -20.75 -16.16 20.94
C ALA A 147 -21.12 -16.63 22.37
N ALA A 148 -20.60 -17.78 22.80
CA ALA A 148 -20.86 -18.37 24.10
C ALA A 148 -20.29 -17.53 25.26
N ALA A 149 -19.29 -16.68 25.00
CA ALA A 149 -18.74 -15.73 25.96
C ALA A 149 -19.70 -14.54 26.28
N GLY A 150 -20.96 -14.61 25.86
CA GLY A 150 -21.95 -13.54 26.03
C GLY A 150 -21.81 -12.42 24.98
N ALA A 151 -21.06 -12.68 23.91
CA ALA A 151 -20.85 -11.72 22.84
C ALA A 151 -22.12 -11.53 22.01
N THR A 152 -22.37 -10.29 21.60
CA THR A 152 -23.44 -9.95 20.67
C THR A 152 -22.92 -10.02 19.24
N MET A 153 -23.77 -10.47 18.31
CA MET A 153 -23.49 -10.38 16.89
C MET A 153 -23.87 -8.98 16.41
N LYS A 154 -22.92 -8.29 15.78
CA LYS A 154 -23.13 -6.97 15.19
C LYS A 154 -22.92 -7.09 13.70
N ALA A 155 -23.87 -6.57 12.92
CA ALA A 155 -23.65 -6.42 11.48
C ALA A 155 -22.38 -5.60 11.30
N THR A 156 -21.44 -6.14 10.52
CA THR A 156 -20.25 -5.39 10.20
C THR A 156 -20.68 -4.28 9.25
N PRO A 157 -20.36 -3.00 9.50
CA PRO A 157 -20.57 -1.97 8.50
C PRO A 157 -19.91 -2.45 7.21
N LEU A 158 -20.72 -2.66 6.15
CA LEU A 158 -20.23 -2.45 4.79
C LEU A 158 -19.61 -1.06 4.84
N ALA A 159 -18.40 -0.90 4.34
CA ALA A 159 -17.72 0.39 4.36
C ALA A 159 -18.38 1.37 3.34
N ASP A 160 -19.71 1.42 3.31
CA ASP A 160 -20.53 2.35 2.54
C ASP A 160 -20.51 3.78 3.14
N ASP A 161 -20.04 3.98 4.39
CA ASP A 161 -19.78 5.31 4.97
C ASP A 161 -18.37 5.85 4.64
N VAL A 162 -17.64 5.10 3.80
CA VAL A 162 -16.34 5.48 3.27
C VAL A 162 -16.51 5.59 1.76
N ALA A 163 -16.58 6.82 1.24
CA ALA A 163 -16.79 7.12 -0.19
C ALA A 163 -15.70 6.56 -1.16
N TRP A 164 -14.80 5.71 -0.67
CA TRP A 164 -13.70 5.07 -1.40
C TRP A 164 -14.06 3.67 -1.94
N LEU A 165 -15.33 3.26 -1.88
CA LEU A 165 -15.79 1.89 -2.18
C LEU A 165 -16.51 1.68 -3.52
N GLU A 166 -16.41 2.61 -4.46
CA GLU A 166 -16.71 2.33 -5.87
C GLU A 166 -15.47 1.80 -6.62
N MET A 167 -14.87 0.73 -6.11
CA MET A 167 -14.00 -0.13 -6.90
C MET A 167 -14.81 -1.32 -7.40
N PRO A 168 -15.24 -1.36 -8.68
CA PRO A 168 -15.71 -2.62 -9.25
C PRO A 168 -14.52 -3.59 -9.30
N LEU A 169 -14.63 -4.73 -8.62
CA LEU A 169 -13.80 -5.90 -8.89
C LEU A 169 -14.02 -6.32 -10.36
N PRO A 170 -12.99 -6.42 -11.20
CA PRO A 170 -13.05 -7.35 -12.33
C PRO A 170 -12.81 -8.77 -11.78
N ASP A 171 -13.56 -9.74 -12.31
CA ASP A 171 -13.35 -11.18 -12.12
C ASP A 171 -11.86 -11.52 -12.11
N VAL A 172 -11.41 -12.42 -11.23
CA VAL A 172 -10.00 -12.83 -11.16
C VAL A 172 -9.70 -13.92 -12.19
N PRO A 173 -8.79 -13.66 -13.15
CA PRO A 173 -7.86 -14.68 -13.60
C PRO A 173 -6.48 -14.49 -12.99
N GLN A 174 -5.74 -15.59 -13.08
CA GLN A 174 -4.36 -15.77 -12.65
C GLN A 174 -3.43 -14.65 -13.15
N VAL A 175 -2.30 -14.47 -12.46
CA VAL A 175 -1.31 -13.37 -12.52
C VAL A 175 -0.56 -13.24 -13.88
N HIS A 176 -1.15 -13.72 -14.98
CA HIS A 176 -0.78 -13.38 -16.34
C HIS A 176 -2.03 -12.97 -17.12
N GLY A 177 -2.30 -11.66 -17.26
CA GLY A 177 -3.38 -11.20 -18.15
C GLY A 177 -4.02 -9.83 -17.89
N PHE A 178 -3.70 -9.12 -16.81
CA PHE A 178 -4.30 -7.81 -16.56
C PHE A 178 -3.39 -6.64 -16.93
N LEU A 179 -3.89 -5.79 -17.81
CA LEU A 179 -3.25 -4.57 -18.26
C LEU A 179 -4.02 -3.35 -17.71
N PRO A 180 -3.39 -2.17 -17.59
CA PRO A 180 -4.09 -0.95 -17.22
C PRO A 180 -5.29 -0.69 -18.15
N GLN A 181 -6.46 -0.34 -17.59
CA GLN A 181 -7.70 -0.16 -18.34
C GLN A 181 -7.60 0.94 -19.40
N ASP A 182 -6.82 1.99 -19.13
CA ASP A 182 -6.55 3.04 -20.11
C ASP A 182 -5.73 2.51 -21.29
N TYR A 183 -4.75 1.64 -21.01
CA TYR A 183 -4.00 0.94 -22.04
C TYR A 183 -4.87 -0.07 -22.80
N GLU A 184 -5.77 -0.81 -22.14
CA GLU A 184 -6.69 -1.71 -22.85
C GLU A 184 -7.58 -0.96 -23.84
N ARG A 185 -8.05 0.25 -23.46
CA ARG A 185 -8.79 1.13 -24.38
C ARG A 185 -7.90 1.60 -25.53
N LEU A 186 -6.66 1.99 -25.25
CA LEU A 186 -5.68 2.37 -26.27
C LEU A 186 -5.43 1.23 -27.28
N VAL A 187 -5.24 0.00 -26.79
CA VAL A 187 -5.05 -1.19 -27.64
C VAL A 187 -6.32 -1.54 -28.41
N ALA A 188 -7.49 -1.43 -27.79
CA ALA A 188 -8.76 -1.69 -28.47
C ALA A 188 -9.04 -0.68 -29.60
N GLU A 189 -8.59 0.57 -29.45
CA GLU A 189 -8.77 1.63 -30.44
C GLU A 189 -7.77 1.53 -31.60
N TYR A 190 -6.48 1.34 -31.28
CA TYR A 190 -5.40 1.45 -32.27
C TYR A 190 -4.82 0.10 -32.70
N GLY A 191 -4.84 -0.91 -31.82
CA GLY A 191 -4.12 -2.17 -32.01
C GLY A 191 -2.60 -1.97 -32.06
N PRO A 192 -1.83 -3.02 -32.40
CA PRO A 192 -0.39 -2.89 -32.56
C PRO A 192 -0.06 -1.93 -33.71
N GLY A 193 0.92 -1.06 -33.49
CA GLY A 193 1.34 -0.07 -34.47
C GLY A 193 2.29 0.96 -33.89
N THR A 194 2.53 2.02 -34.67
CA THR A 194 3.54 3.04 -34.36
C THR A 194 2.91 4.41 -34.20
N PHE A 195 3.10 5.03 -33.04
CA PHE A 195 2.76 6.42 -32.75
C PHE A 195 3.91 7.36 -33.09
N GLY A 196 3.59 8.49 -33.69
CA GLY A 196 4.53 9.58 -33.97
C GLY A 196 5.75 9.17 -34.80
N GLY A 197 5.61 8.14 -35.64
CA GLY A 197 6.67 7.58 -36.48
C GLY A 197 7.70 6.70 -35.76
N VAL A 198 7.84 6.80 -34.44
CA VAL A 198 8.99 6.20 -33.71
C VAL A 198 8.63 5.34 -32.51
N PHE A 199 7.43 5.45 -31.95
CA PHE A 199 7.03 4.67 -30.77
C PHE A 199 6.17 3.47 -31.17
N ARG A 200 6.67 2.25 -31.01
CA ARG A 200 5.90 1.01 -31.20
C ARG A 200 5.09 0.70 -29.95
N LEU A 201 3.77 0.62 -30.10
CA LEU A 201 2.86 0.08 -29.09
C LEU A 201 2.93 -1.45 -29.15
N LEU A 202 3.50 -2.06 -28.10
CA LEU A 202 3.53 -3.50 -27.96
C LEU A 202 2.18 -3.98 -27.41
N THR A 203 1.68 -5.13 -27.86
CA THR A 203 0.41 -5.73 -27.43
C THR A 203 0.61 -7.21 -27.09
N PRO A 204 -0.04 -7.78 -26.08
CA PRO A 204 0.08 -9.21 -25.78
C PRO A 204 -0.39 -10.07 -26.95
N GLY A 205 0.45 -10.99 -27.41
CA GLY A 205 0.13 -11.82 -28.59
C GLY A 205 0.09 -11.03 -29.90
N GLY A 206 0.76 -9.87 -29.94
CA GLY A 206 0.94 -9.07 -31.16
C GLY A 206 1.78 -9.79 -32.22
N PRO A 207 1.84 -9.25 -33.45
CA PRO A 207 2.73 -9.76 -34.49
C PRO A 207 4.21 -9.57 -34.12
N ASP A 208 5.11 -10.28 -34.81
CA ASP A 208 6.56 -10.18 -34.59
C ASP A 208 7.04 -8.71 -34.54
N GLY A 209 7.77 -8.37 -33.48
CA GLY A 209 8.25 -7.01 -33.21
C GLY A 209 7.24 -6.07 -32.52
N PHE A 210 6.01 -6.54 -32.29
CA PHE A 210 4.95 -5.84 -31.55
C PHE A 210 4.35 -6.68 -30.42
N ASP A 211 4.86 -7.89 -30.18
CA ASP A 211 4.41 -8.73 -29.06
C ASP A 211 5.08 -8.31 -27.74
N SER A 212 4.27 -7.97 -26.73
CA SER A 212 4.77 -7.69 -25.38
C SER A 212 5.19 -8.94 -24.61
N THR A 213 4.78 -10.14 -25.02
CA THR A 213 5.17 -11.40 -24.36
C THR A 213 6.52 -11.95 -24.83
N SER A 214 7.10 -11.33 -25.87
CA SER A 214 8.41 -11.71 -26.39
C SER A 214 9.51 -11.51 -25.33
N PRO A 215 10.45 -12.46 -25.18
CA PRO A 215 11.54 -12.35 -24.21
C PRO A 215 12.37 -11.08 -24.42
N ARG A 216 12.63 -10.34 -23.33
CA ARG A 216 13.41 -9.10 -23.34
C ARG A 216 14.39 -9.09 -22.17
N SER A 217 15.58 -8.54 -22.39
CA SER A 217 16.60 -8.42 -21.35
C SER A 217 16.32 -7.21 -20.46
N LEU A 218 16.35 -7.41 -19.15
CA LEU A 218 16.21 -6.35 -18.14
C LEU A 218 17.58 -6.02 -17.52
N PRO A 219 17.83 -4.77 -17.13
CA PRO A 219 18.97 -4.43 -16.29
C PRO A 219 18.90 -5.16 -14.94
N ALA A 220 20.06 -5.50 -14.38
CA ALA A 220 20.15 -6.19 -13.08
C ALA A 220 19.39 -5.46 -11.95
N ALA A 221 19.35 -4.12 -11.99
CA ALA A 221 18.63 -3.28 -11.02
C ALA A 221 17.09 -3.44 -11.06
N LEU A 222 16.53 -3.99 -12.14
CA LEU A 222 15.10 -4.26 -12.32
C LEU A 222 14.80 -5.78 -12.36
N SER A 223 15.78 -6.63 -12.06
CA SER A 223 15.73 -8.10 -12.26
C SER A 223 15.21 -8.90 -11.06
N ASP A 224 14.44 -8.28 -10.14
CA ASP A 224 13.74 -9.00 -9.07
C ASP A 224 12.66 -9.93 -9.68
N PRO A 225 12.37 -11.14 -9.16
CA PRO A 225 11.52 -12.15 -9.81
C PRO A 225 10.05 -11.76 -10.05
N SER A 226 9.61 -10.57 -9.62
CA SER A 226 8.27 -10.03 -9.83
C SER A 226 8.23 -8.80 -10.76
N GLY A 227 8.35 -9.04 -12.07
CA GLY A 227 7.23 -8.74 -12.96
C GLY A 227 7.09 -7.33 -13.56
N VAL A 228 8.14 -6.65 -14.04
CA VAL A 228 7.90 -5.52 -14.97
C VAL A 228 7.27 -6.01 -16.28
N VAL A 229 6.30 -5.27 -16.81
CA VAL A 229 5.52 -5.66 -18.01
C VAL A 229 5.82 -4.68 -19.14
N PRO A 230 6.42 -5.12 -20.26
CA PRO A 230 6.74 -4.23 -21.38
C PRO A 230 5.47 -3.84 -22.13
N TRP A 231 5.43 -2.61 -22.63
CA TRP A 231 4.28 -2.11 -23.38
C TRP A 231 4.63 -1.16 -24.52
N GLY A 232 5.86 -0.66 -24.55
CA GLY A 232 6.30 0.26 -25.58
C GLY A 232 7.79 0.14 -25.90
N GLU A 233 8.14 0.48 -27.13
CA GLU A 233 9.53 0.51 -27.58
C GLU A 233 9.74 1.61 -28.63
N PHE A 234 10.76 2.43 -28.44
CA PHE A 234 11.17 3.42 -29.42
C PHE A 234 12.09 2.80 -30.48
N THR A 235 12.05 3.33 -31.71
CA THR A 235 12.98 2.91 -32.79
C THR A 235 14.44 3.19 -32.47
N SER A 236 14.73 4.10 -31.55
CA SER A 236 16.06 4.40 -31.03
C SER A 236 16.55 3.44 -29.94
N GLY A 237 15.70 2.53 -29.46
CA GLY A 237 16.05 1.46 -28.52
C GLY A 237 15.56 1.66 -27.09
N GLU A 238 15.11 2.86 -26.71
CA GLU A 238 14.48 3.08 -25.40
C GLU A 238 13.22 2.21 -25.26
N THR A 239 12.99 1.66 -24.06
CA THR A 239 11.86 0.76 -23.81
C THR A 239 10.98 1.26 -22.67
N CYS A 240 9.67 1.07 -22.80
CA CYS A 240 8.67 1.46 -21.82
C CYS A 240 8.03 0.23 -21.19
N TRP A 241 7.98 0.27 -19.87
CA TRP A 241 7.53 -0.81 -19.02
C TRP A 241 6.55 -0.28 -17.99
N TRP A 242 5.71 -1.16 -17.48
CA TRP A 242 5.08 -0.97 -16.19
C TRP A 242 5.95 -1.62 -15.14
N ALA A 243 6.06 -0.98 -13.98
CA ALA A 243 6.48 -1.65 -12.76
C ALA A 243 5.24 -1.93 -11.93
N PRO A 244 4.72 -3.17 -11.88
CA PRO A 244 3.62 -3.59 -11.02
C PRO A 244 4.00 -3.47 -9.55
N SER A 245 3.98 -2.25 -9.05
CA SER A 245 4.23 -1.94 -7.65
C SER A 245 2.95 -2.02 -6.81
N TRP A 246 1.77 -2.11 -7.45
CA TRP A 246 0.45 -2.06 -6.80
C TRP A 246 -0.49 -3.16 -7.32
N TRP A 247 -1.55 -3.46 -6.55
CA TRP A 247 -2.53 -4.50 -6.87
C TRP A 247 -3.42 -4.21 -8.10
N THR A 248 -3.49 -2.97 -8.56
CA THR A 248 -4.37 -2.53 -9.66
C THR A 248 -3.54 -2.03 -10.83
N PRO A 249 -3.72 -2.60 -12.04
CA PRO A 249 -2.99 -2.19 -13.22
C PRO A 249 -3.11 -0.70 -13.56
N ASN A 250 -4.27 -0.08 -13.30
CA ASN A 250 -4.54 1.34 -13.61
C ASN A 250 -3.57 2.32 -12.96
N GLY A 251 -2.88 1.89 -11.90
CA GLY A 251 -1.92 2.71 -11.24
C GLY A 251 -0.48 2.49 -11.71
N TRP A 252 -0.16 1.37 -12.35
CA TRP A 252 1.24 0.99 -12.53
C TRP A 252 2.07 2.09 -13.18
N PRO A 253 3.13 2.57 -12.52
CA PRO A 253 3.96 3.64 -13.02
C PRO A 253 4.70 3.20 -14.28
N VAL A 254 4.85 4.15 -15.21
CA VAL A 254 5.69 3.96 -16.38
C VAL A 254 7.15 4.02 -15.97
N VAL A 255 7.91 3.01 -16.38
CA VAL A 255 9.38 2.99 -16.31
C VAL A 255 9.91 3.08 -17.73
N VAL A 256 10.78 4.05 -17.98
CA VAL A 256 11.49 4.21 -19.24
C VAL A 256 12.94 3.79 -19.03
N LEU A 257 13.44 2.89 -19.86
CA LEU A 257 14.85 2.54 -19.91
C LEU A 257 15.48 3.21 -21.13
N ASP A 258 16.71 3.67 -20.97
CA ASP A 258 17.50 4.15 -22.09
C ASP A 258 17.84 3.01 -23.07
N ALA A 259 18.29 3.38 -24.27
CA ALA A 259 18.61 2.44 -25.33
C ALA A 259 19.79 1.51 -25.02
N ASP A 260 20.68 1.91 -24.11
CA ASP A 260 21.87 1.15 -23.74
C ASP A 260 21.60 0.21 -22.54
N GLY A 261 20.41 0.29 -21.94
CA GLY A 261 20.00 -0.47 -20.75
C GLY A 261 20.72 -0.05 -19.46
N VAL A 262 21.35 1.12 -19.44
CA VAL A 262 22.19 1.59 -18.32
C VAL A 262 21.43 2.56 -17.41
N GLY A 263 20.68 3.49 -18.01
CA GLY A 263 19.84 4.47 -17.33
C GLY A 263 18.37 4.11 -17.40
N TRP A 264 17.62 4.46 -16.35
CA TRP A 264 16.17 4.32 -16.31
C TRP A 264 15.52 5.43 -15.49
N GLN A 265 14.24 5.70 -15.74
CA GLN A 265 13.45 6.67 -15.01
C GLN A 265 12.03 6.16 -14.80
N ARG A 266 11.54 6.28 -13.56
CA ARG A 266 10.15 6.01 -13.19
C ARG A 266 9.33 7.29 -13.23
N LEU A 267 8.13 7.20 -13.78
CA LEU A 267 7.24 8.31 -14.01
C LEU A 267 5.87 8.03 -13.35
N PRO A 268 5.26 9.02 -12.69
CA PRO A 268 3.94 8.88 -12.07
C PRO A 268 2.81 9.03 -13.10
N TYR A 269 2.98 8.44 -14.29
CA TYR A 269 2.01 8.51 -15.38
C TYR A 269 1.51 7.11 -15.73
N THR A 270 0.28 7.04 -16.23
CA THR A 270 -0.20 5.86 -16.96
C THR A 270 0.44 5.79 -18.34
N ALA A 271 0.30 4.66 -19.06
CA ALA A 271 0.79 4.51 -20.43
C ALA A 271 0.21 5.57 -21.37
N THR A 272 -1.09 5.81 -21.26
CA THR A 272 -1.83 6.80 -22.06
C THR A 272 -1.40 8.23 -21.69
N GLY A 273 -1.24 8.50 -20.39
CA GLY A 273 -0.77 9.79 -19.89
C GLY A 273 0.66 10.13 -20.31
N PHE A 274 1.54 9.12 -20.37
CA PHE A 274 2.87 9.23 -20.94
C PHE A 274 2.81 9.55 -22.44
N LEU A 275 2.04 8.78 -23.21
CA LEU A 275 1.93 8.96 -24.66
C LEU A 275 1.37 10.32 -25.05
N HIS A 276 0.31 10.79 -24.38
CA HIS A 276 -0.25 12.12 -24.61
C HIS A 276 0.81 13.21 -24.41
N ARG A 277 1.53 13.17 -23.28
CA ARG A 277 2.57 14.16 -22.94
C ARG A 277 3.76 14.09 -23.90
N TRP A 278 4.18 12.88 -24.27
CA TRP A 278 5.27 12.68 -25.23
C TRP A 278 4.91 13.21 -26.62
N LEU A 279 3.73 12.85 -27.16
CA LEU A 279 3.23 13.33 -28.46
C LEU A 279 3.04 14.86 -28.48
N ALA A 280 2.65 15.45 -27.35
CA ALA A 280 2.54 16.90 -27.20
C ALA A 280 3.90 17.61 -27.02
N GLY A 281 5.01 16.87 -26.92
CA GLY A 281 6.34 17.44 -26.69
C GLY A 281 6.56 17.97 -25.27
N LEU A 282 5.74 17.56 -24.30
CA LEU A 282 5.75 18.05 -22.91
C LEU A 282 6.71 17.26 -22.00
N LEU A 283 7.27 16.14 -22.47
CA LEU A 283 8.25 15.36 -21.71
C LEU A 283 9.67 15.80 -22.06
N ASP A 284 10.45 16.12 -21.03
CA ASP A 284 11.90 16.33 -21.11
C ASP A 284 12.58 15.40 -20.12
N LEU A 285 13.04 14.23 -20.60
CA LEU A 285 13.56 13.15 -19.77
C LEU A 285 15.01 12.85 -20.17
N PRO A 286 15.96 12.77 -19.24
CA PRO A 286 17.35 12.41 -19.54
C PRO A 286 17.51 11.05 -20.23
N VAL A 287 16.59 10.11 -19.92
CA VAL A 287 16.62 8.73 -20.42
C VAL A 287 15.89 8.53 -21.75
N LEU A 288 15.16 9.54 -22.24
CA LEU A 288 14.37 9.46 -23.48
C LEU A 288 14.79 10.55 -24.45
N LYS A 289 15.51 10.17 -25.50
CA LYS A 289 15.99 11.12 -26.52
C LYS A 289 15.04 11.21 -27.72
N ALA A 290 14.24 10.17 -27.95
CA ALA A 290 13.27 10.11 -29.04
C ALA A 290 12.20 11.20 -28.94
N ARG A 291 12.03 11.97 -30.02
CA ARG A 291 10.95 12.95 -30.19
C ARG A 291 9.95 12.43 -31.23
N PRO A 292 8.66 12.78 -31.12
CA PRO A 292 7.68 12.40 -32.14
C PRO A 292 8.04 13.08 -33.48
N GLU A 293 8.03 12.33 -34.58
CA GLU A 293 8.23 12.86 -35.93
C GLU A 293 6.94 13.50 -36.47
N ASP A 294 5.81 12.95 -36.07
CA ASP A 294 4.46 13.41 -36.40
C ASP A 294 3.50 13.12 -35.24
N THR A 295 2.21 13.43 -35.43
CA THR A 295 1.14 13.14 -34.46
C THR A 295 0.18 12.05 -34.97
N SER A 296 0.68 11.18 -35.86
CA SER A 296 -0.11 10.12 -36.48
C SER A 296 0.14 8.76 -35.85
N PHE A 297 -0.83 7.86 -36.03
CA PHE A 297 -0.70 6.44 -35.73
C PHE A 297 -0.65 5.67 -37.04
N ARG A 298 0.29 4.72 -37.14
CA ARG A 298 0.41 3.78 -38.27
C ARG A 298 0.25 2.36 -37.75
N SER A 299 -0.85 1.70 -38.09
CA SER A 299 -1.07 0.28 -37.77
C SER A 299 -0.04 -0.63 -38.46
N VAL A 300 0.13 -1.86 -37.96
CA VAL A 300 0.98 -2.87 -38.62
C VAL A 300 0.54 -3.15 -40.07
N ALA A 301 -0.75 -2.99 -40.38
CA ALA A 301 -1.29 -3.14 -41.74
C ALA A 301 -1.02 -1.92 -42.65
N GLY A 302 -0.35 -0.87 -42.17
CA GLY A 302 0.00 0.33 -42.93
C GLY A 302 -1.10 1.39 -42.99
N THR A 303 -2.23 1.19 -42.31
CA THR A 303 -3.29 2.21 -42.21
C THR A 303 -2.84 3.34 -41.29
N ALA A 304 -2.89 4.57 -41.79
CA ALA A 304 -2.60 5.78 -41.02
C ALA A 304 -3.88 6.40 -40.46
N ALA A 305 -3.85 6.81 -39.19
CA ALA A 305 -4.92 7.52 -38.51
C ALA A 305 -4.37 8.74 -37.77
N THR A 306 -5.19 9.78 -37.63
CA THR A 306 -4.87 10.88 -36.71
C THR A 306 -4.98 10.37 -35.29
N VAL A 307 -3.97 10.63 -34.46
CA VAL A 307 -3.99 10.20 -33.07
C VAL A 307 -4.93 11.06 -32.28
N HIS A 308 -5.85 10.43 -31.56
CA HIS A 308 -6.60 11.05 -30.50
C HIS A 308 -6.35 10.32 -29.18
N VAL A 309 -5.23 10.62 -28.54
CA VAL A 309 -5.04 10.23 -27.14
C VAL A 309 -5.81 11.26 -26.30
N PRO A 310 -6.91 10.88 -25.60
CA PRO A 310 -7.66 11.84 -24.80
C PRO A 310 -6.76 12.42 -23.70
N PRO A 311 -6.84 13.74 -23.42
CA PRO A 311 -6.29 14.28 -22.19
C PRO A 311 -6.98 13.60 -21.00
N MET A 312 -6.21 13.26 -19.99
CA MET A 312 -6.64 12.42 -18.87
C MET A 312 -7.78 13.05 -18.05
N ALA A 313 -8.59 12.20 -17.39
CA ALA A 313 -9.29 12.59 -16.17
C ALA A 313 -8.29 12.54 -15.01
N ASP A 314 -8.10 13.68 -14.34
CA ASP A 314 -7.35 13.94 -13.10
C ASP A 314 -6.17 13.00 -12.80
N THR A 315 -4.97 13.45 -13.17
CA THR A 315 -3.73 12.85 -12.66
C THR A 315 -3.65 13.16 -11.17
N PRO A 316 -3.54 12.17 -10.27
CA PRO A 316 -3.16 12.44 -8.89
C PRO A 316 -1.75 13.06 -8.96
N GLY A 317 -1.62 14.38 -8.82
CA GLY A 317 -0.31 15.06 -8.86
C GLY A 317 -0.25 16.41 -9.56
N GLU A 318 -1.25 16.83 -10.35
CA GLU A 318 -1.18 18.15 -11.03
C GLU A 318 -1.25 19.36 -10.07
N ASP A 319 -1.90 19.19 -8.90
CA ASP A 319 -1.95 20.21 -7.84
C ASP A 319 -0.92 19.98 -6.71
N ALA A 320 -0.04 18.99 -6.82
CA ALA A 320 0.89 18.65 -5.74
C ALA A 320 2.11 19.61 -5.73
N PRO A 321 2.58 20.04 -4.54
CA PRO A 321 3.88 20.71 -4.44
C PRO A 321 4.98 19.86 -5.10
N PRO A 322 6.01 20.44 -5.74
CA PRO A 322 6.98 19.70 -6.56
C PRO A 322 7.62 18.49 -5.86
N HIS A 323 7.99 18.63 -4.59
CA HIS A 323 8.57 17.54 -3.81
C HIS A 323 7.55 16.47 -3.40
N CYS A 324 6.27 16.83 -3.22
CA CYS A 324 5.19 15.88 -2.98
C CYS A 324 4.87 15.07 -4.25
N ALA A 325 4.88 15.70 -5.42
CA ALA A 325 4.77 15.00 -6.71
C ALA A 325 5.92 14.01 -6.93
N HIS A 326 7.14 14.40 -6.55
CA HIS A 326 8.29 13.48 -6.58
C HIS A 326 8.09 12.32 -5.59
N LEU A 327 7.64 12.59 -4.36
CA LEU A 327 7.34 11.52 -3.40
C LEU A 327 6.35 10.50 -3.99
N MET A 328 5.27 10.95 -4.64
CA MET A 328 4.31 10.05 -5.31
C MET A 328 4.94 9.19 -6.40
N SER A 329 5.89 9.74 -7.18
CA SER A 329 6.60 8.96 -8.18
C SER A 329 7.49 7.85 -7.57
N VAL A 330 7.93 8.07 -6.32
CA VAL A 330 8.76 7.14 -5.56
C VAL A 330 7.89 6.09 -4.88
N VAL A 331 6.94 6.51 -4.02
CA VAL A 331 6.17 5.63 -3.12
C VAL A 331 4.82 5.14 -3.69
N GLY A 332 4.40 5.69 -4.84
CA GLY A 332 3.08 5.47 -5.43
C GLY A 332 2.06 6.55 -5.03
N PRO A 333 0.88 6.60 -5.65
CA PRO A 333 -0.12 7.60 -5.41
C PRO A 333 -0.79 7.34 -4.06
N PRO A 334 -1.33 8.41 -3.47
CA PRO A 334 -2.15 8.28 -2.28
C PRO A 334 -3.37 7.40 -2.53
N PRO A 335 -3.78 6.58 -1.56
CA PRO A 335 -4.99 5.75 -1.65
C PRO A 335 -6.26 6.61 -1.75
N ALA A 336 -6.32 7.74 -1.02
CA ALA A 336 -7.46 8.66 -1.01
C ALA A 336 -7.22 9.92 -0.16
N PRO A 337 -7.65 11.13 -0.61
CA PRO A 337 -7.63 12.32 0.23
C PRO A 337 -8.58 12.21 1.43
N THR A 338 -8.10 12.56 2.62
CA THR A 338 -8.83 12.64 3.88
C THR A 338 -8.93 14.10 4.28
N VAL A 339 -10.08 14.51 4.82
CA VAL A 339 -10.26 15.84 5.37
C VAL A 339 -9.75 15.85 6.81
N ILE A 340 -8.80 16.74 7.10
CA ILE A 340 -8.28 16.99 8.44
C ILE A 340 -8.68 18.40 8.83
N ASP A 341 -9.20 18.58 10.05
CA ASP A 341 -9.40 19.91 10.62
C ASP A 341 -8.06 20.47 11.12
N TRP A 342 -7.30 21.06 10.21
CA TRP A 342 -6.02 21.67 10.54
C TRP A 342 -6.13 22.80 11.55
N SER A 343 -7.26 23.51 11.59
CA SER A 343 -7.45 24.59 12.56
C SER A 343 -7.47 24.08 13.99
N GLN A 344 -8.09 22.92 14.21
CA GLN A 344 -8.06 22.23 15.51
C GLN A 344 -6.63 21.77 15.84
N VAL A 345 -5.98 21.06 14.91
CA VAL A 345 -4.62 20.52 15.11
C VAL A 345 -3.61 21.61 15.43
N GLU A 346 -3.59 22.70 14.65
CA GLU A 346 -2.67 23.82 14.83
C GLU A 346 -2.98 24.62 16.12
N THR A 347 -4.26 24.66 16.55
CA THR A 347 -4.64 25.26 17.84
C THR A 347 -4.16 24.43 19.02
N GLU A 348 -4.31 23.10 18.96
CA GLU A 348 -3.85 22.18 20.00
C GLU A 348 -2.32 22.15 20.11
N LEU A 349 -1.64 22.20 18.96
CA LEU A 349 -0.18 22.25 18.89
C LEU A 349 0.38 23.64 19.25
N GLY A 350 -0.38 24.72 19.01
CA GLY A 350 0.06 26.10 19.18
C GLY A 350 0.99 26.61 18.07
N SER A 351 1.08 25.89 16.94
CA SER A 351 1.90 26.24 15.78
C SER A 351 1.26 25.74 14.50
N GLY A 352 1.55 26.42 13.39
CA GLY A 352 1.32 25.88 12.06
C GLY A 352 2.23 24.68 11.77
N LEU A 353 1.87 23.90 10.76
CA LEU A 353 2.64 22.74 10.29
C LEU A 353 3.09 22.90 8.83
N PRO A 354 4.18 22.22 8.41
CA PRO A 354 4.66 22.29 7.03
C PRO A 354 3.57 21.86 6.02
N VAL A 355 3.40 22.61 4.93
CA VAL A 355 2.46 22.32 3.84
C VAL A 355 2.68 20.93 3.27
N ALA A 356 3.95 20.52 3.11
CA ALA A 356 4.28 19.19 2.61
C ALA A 356 3.77 18.09 3.54
N TYR A 357 3.85 18.28 4.86
CA TYR A 357 3.29 17.33 5.82
C TYR A 357 1.76 17.31 5.75
N LYS A 358 1.13 18.48 5.73
CA LYS A 358 -0.35 18.57 5.64
C LYS A 358 -0.86 17.86 4.39
N TRP A 359 -0.20 18.08 3.26
CA TRP A 359 -0.49 17.39 2.02
C TRP A 359 -0.26 15.88 2.12
N ILE A 360 0.85 15.42 2.72
CA ILE A 360 1.13 13.97 2.89
C ILE A 360 0.08 13.34 3.79
N ALA A 361 -0.27 13.97 4.91
CA ALA A 361 -1.31 13.51 5.79
C ALA A 361 -2.62 13.42 5.00
N GLU A 362 -3.20 14.53 4.56
CA GLU A 362 -4.47 14.50 3.82
C GLU A 362 -4.48 13.45 2.70
N ARG A 363 -3.41 13.31 1.91
CA ARG A 363 -3.41 12.41 0.77
C ARG A 363 -3.13 10.94 1.15
N TYR A 364 -2.11 10.65 1.93
CA TYR A 364 -1.75 9.25 2.21
C TYR A 364 -2.61 8.63 3.29
N GLY A 365 -3.16 9.40 4.22
CA GLY A 365 -3.91 8.80 5.32
C GLY A 365 -2.99 8.23 6.41
N ARG A 366 -3.61 7.60 7.40
CA ARG A 366 -2.90 6.76 8.38
C ARG A 366 -2.32 5.54 7.68
N GLY A 367 -1.08 5.22 7.98
CA GLY A 367 -0.43 4.04 7.42
C GLY A 367 1.07 4.03 7.62
N THR A 368 1.67 3.04 6.99
CA THR A 368 3.09 2.76 7.05
C THR A 368 3.67 2.83 5.64
N PHE A 369 4.60 3.74 5.43
CA PHE A 369 5.45 3.76 4.24
C PHE A 369 6.47 2.61 4.30
N ALA A 370 7.21 2.41 3.20
CA ALA A 370 8.29 1.45 3.15
C ALA A 370 9.24 1.57 4.36
N ASP A 371 9.93 0.47 4.67
CA ASP A 371 10.81 0.36 5.84
C ASP A 371 10.14 0.41 7.20
N GLY A 372 8.81 0.40 7.25
CA GLY A 372 8.10 0.54 8.52
C GLY A 372 8.03 1.99 9.01
N LEU A 373 8.33 2.97 8.13
CA LEU A 373 8.23 4.40 8.44
C LEU A 373 6.77 4.80 8.55
N GLN A 374 6.36 5.25 9.72
CA GLN A 374 5.05 5.78 10.01
C GLN A 374 5.16 7.30 10.20
N VAL A 375 4.38 8.05 9.42
CA VAL A 375 4.15 9.47 9.64
C VAL A 375 3.01 9.58 10.64
N HIS A 376 3.21 10.30 11.75
CA HIS A 376 2.18 10.46 12.77
C HIS A 376 0.99 11.19 12.18
N TRP A 377 -0.21 10.68 12.44
CA TRP A 377 -1.42 11.24 11.87
C TRP A 377 -2.05 12.24 12.83
N PRO A 378 -2.44 13.44 12.39
CA PRO A 378 -2.95 14.45 13.30
C PRO A 378 -4.44 14.23 13.59
N SER A 379 -4.75 13.30 14.50
CA SER A 379 -6.13 13.08 14.97
C SER A 379 -6.17 12.49 16.38
N ALA A 380 -6.64 13.29 17.34
CA ALA A 380 -6.88 12.85 18.73
C ALA A 380 -7.84 11.65 18.85
N ALA A 381 -8.54 11.30 17.76
CA ALA A 381 -9.31 10.08 17.65
C ALA A 381 -8.45 8.82 17.46
N PHE A 382 -7.11 8.87 17.57
CA PHE A 382 -6.22 7.69 17.52
C PHE A 382 -5.09 7.76 18.56
N PRO A 383 -4.54 6.63 19.04
CA PRO A 383 -3.47 6.63 20.06
C PRO A 383 -2.13 7.10 19.49
N THR A 384 -1.92 6.92 18.19
CA THR A 384 -0.71 7.29 17.44
C THR A 384 -0.87 8.65 16.76
N ASP A 385 -1.47 9.61 17.47
CA ASP A 385 -1.69 10.94 16.95
C ASP A 385 -0.45 11.84 17.11
N LEU A 386 -0.21 12.75 16.15
CA LEU A 386 0.96 13.64 16.14
C LEU A 386 1.21 14.32 17.50
N VAL A 387 0.16 14.86 18.12
CA VAL A 387 0.29 15.68 19.34
C VAL A 387 0.57 14.80 20.55
N SER A 388 -0.14 13.68 20.69
CA SER A 388 0.06 12.74 21.80
C SER A 388 1.40 12.00 21.68
N GLU A 389 1.76 11.50 20.50
CA GLU A 389 3.05 10.84 20.26
C GLU A 389 4.24 11.78 20.50
N HIS A 390 4.11 13.05 20.14
CA HIS A 390 5.12 14.06 20.46
C HIS A 390 5.21 14.29 21.97
N ARG A 391 4.08 14.47 22.65
CA ARG A 391 4.04 14.69 24.10
C ARG A 391 4.64 13.52 24.87
N ASP A 392 4.16 12.30 24.62
CA ASP A 392 4.55 11.09 25.34
C ASP A 392 6.05 10.80 25.14
N LEU A 393 6.55 11.03 23.92
CA LEU A 393 7.98 10.86 23.64
C LEU A 393 8.81 11.93 24.35
N CYS A 394 8.41 13.21 24.30
CA CYS A 394 9.12 14.27 25.02
C CYS A 394 9.11 14.10 26.54
N GLU A 395 8.06 13.54 27.14
CA GLU A 395 8.04 13.18 28.57
C GLU A 395 9.12 12.13 28.86
N THR A 396 9.15 11.05 28.05
CA THR A 396 10.18 10.00 28.18
C THR A 396 11.60 10.55 28.06
N TYR A 397 11.83 11.45 27.09
CA TYR A 397 13.14 12.04 26.87
C TYR A 397 13.57 13.03 27.97
N ARG A 398 12.62 13.75 28.60
CA ARG A 398 12.92 14.59 29.77
C ARG A 398 13.32 13.76 30.99
N ASP A 399 12.61 12.66 31.24
CA ASP A 399 12.98 11.74 32.33
C ASP A 399 14.40 11.18 32.13
N ILE A 400 14.78 10.86 30.88
CA ILE A 400 16.13 10.43 30.54
C ILE A 400 17.17 11.55 30.76
N GLN A 401 16.88 12.79 30.33
CA GLN A 401 17.75 13.95 30.55
C GLN A 401 17.98 14.22 32.04
N ASP A 402 16.96 14.04 32.88
CA ASP A 402 17.06 14.19 34.33
C ASP A 402 17.89 13.07 34.99
N MET A 403 17.91 11.88 34.39
CA MET A 403 18.68 10.73 34.86
C MET A 403 20.16 10.79 34.44
N ASP A 404 20.46 11.31 33.25
CA ASP A 404 21.80 11.46 32.70
C ASP A 404 21.89 12.69 31.79
N GLU A 405 22.48 13.77 32.32
CA GLU A 405 22.61 15.07 31.65
C GLU A 405 23.50 14.98 30.39
N ASP A 406 24.37 13.97 30.31
CA ASP A 406 25.27 13.75 29.18
C ASP A 406 24.58 13.04 28.00
N VAL A 407 23.38 12.48 28.19
CA VAL A 407 22.67 11.76 27.11
C VAL A 407 22.16 12.72 26.03
N LEU A 408 21.90 14.02 26.33
CA LEU A 408 21.34 15.00 25.36
C LEU A 408 21.66 16.48 25.65
N PRO A 409 22.93 16.93 25.57
CA PRO A 409 23.27 18.32 25.87
C PRO A 409 22.70 19.29 24.83
N GLY A 410 21.80 20.18 25.27
CA GLY A 410 21.33 21.34 24.50
C GLY A 410 20.18 21.08 23.53
N VAL A 411 19.51 19.93 23.60
CA VAL A 411 18.28 19.65 22.83
C VAL A 411 17.07 20.19 23.59
N GLY A 412 16.33 21.12 22.97
CA GLY A 412 15.03 21.59 23.46
C GLY A 412 13.88 20.82 22.83
N TRP A 413 12.72 20.81 23.50
CA TRP A 413 11.52 20.10 23.04
C TRP A 413 10.41 21.11 22.73
N PHE A 414 9.79 21.00 21.56
CA PHE A 414 8.62 21.82 21.24
C PHE A 414 7.53 21.61 22.33
N PRO A 415 6.89 22.67 22.87
CA PRO A 415 6.72 24.02 22.31
C PRO A 415 7.78 25.06 22.71
N ASP A 416 8.88 24.68 23.36
CA ASP A 416 9.96 25.63 23.64
C ASP A 416 10.52 26.19 22.32
N SER A 417 10.92 27.46 22.31
CA SER A 417 11.39 28.15 21.11
C SER A 417 12.60 27.43 20.49
N GLY A 418 12.47 26.96 19.25
CA GLY A 418 13.50 26.18 18.55
C GLY A 418 13.62 24.73 19.04
N GLY A 419 12.65 24.23 19.79
CA GLY A 419 12.59 22.84 20.22
C GLY A 419 12.25 21.87 19.08
N LEU A 420 12.62 20.61 19.25
CA LEU A 420 12.33 19.57 18.28
C LEU A 420 10.87 19.10 18.39
N LEU A 421 10.22 18.87 17.24
CA LEU A 421 8.85 18.32 17.14
C LEU A 421 8.87 16.94 16.49
N HIS A 422 8.39 15.91 17.18
CA HIS A 422 8.33 14.53 16.67
C HIS A 422 7.21 14.36 15.66
N TRP A 423 7.51 13.86 14.45
CA TRP A 423 6.51 13.76 13.37
C TRP A 423 6.47 12.41 12.66
N ALA A 424 7.51 11.58 12.78
CA ALA A 424 7.51 10.24 12.21
C ALA A 424 8.48 9.31 12.94
N LYS A 425 8.24 8.01 12.84
CA LYS A 425 9.14 6.97 13.38
C LYS A 425 9.21 5.76 12.48
N VAL A 426 10.30 5.02 12.56
CA VAL A 426 10.39 3.65 12.04
C VAL A 426 10.06 2.66 13.15
N HIS A 427 9.18 1.70 12.89
CA HIS A 427 8.82 0.66 13.87
C HIS A 427 10.04 -0.18 14.33
N ASN A 428 9.92 -0.78 15.52
CA ASN A 428 10.86 -1.76 16.09
C ASN A 428 12.31 -1.25 16.25
N GLY A 429 12.49 -0.08 16.87
CA GLY A 429 13.81 0.43 17.27
C GLY A 429 14.61 1.09 16.13
N GLY A 430 13.93 1.56 15.08
CA GLY A 430 14.55 2.31 13.99
C GLY A 430 14.69 3.81 14.28
N ASN A 431 14.96 4.58 13.21
CA ASN A 431 15.09 6.03 13.29
C ASN A 431 13.78 6.70 13.77
N VAL A 432 13.93 7.74 14.58
CA VAL A 432 12.87 8.71 14.91
C VAL A 432 13.17 10.03 14.19
N PHE A 433 12.12 10.67 13.69
CA PHE A 433 12.24 11.86 12.85
C PHE A 433 11.54 13.05 13.52
N TRP A 434 12.29 14.14 13.59
CA TRP A 434 11.91 15.36 14.25
C TRP A 434 11.99 16.53 13.27
N TRP A 435 11.20 17.58 13.50
CA TRP A 435 11.41 18.88 12.88
C TRP A 435 12.20 19.78 13.82
N ASP A 436 13.19 20.47 13.26
CA ASP A 436 13.79 21.64 13.89
C ASP A 436 12.88 22.85 13.66
N THR A 437 12.24 23.34 14.73
CA THR A 437 11.29 24.46 14.67
C THR A 437 11.95 25.82 14.91
N SER A 438 13.27 25.95 14.69
CA SER A 438 14.00 27.22 14.86
C SER A 438 13.62 28.28 13.83
N ALA A 439 13.19 27.88 12.64
CA ALA A 439 12.68 28.79 11.62
C ALA A 439 11.24 29.22 11.96
N SER A 440 10.93 30.50 11.71
CA SER A 440 9.60 31.06 12.01
C SER A 440 8.50 30.57 11.07
N ASP A 441 8.85 30.17 9.85
CA ASP A 441 7.93 29.59 8.89
C ASP A 441 8.01 28.04 8.97
N PRO A 442 6.91 27.34 9.25
CA PRO A 442 6.88 25.87 9.24
C PRO A 442 7.34 25.23 7.93
N ASP A 443 7.20 25.91 6.79
CA ASP A 443 7.67 25.39 5.50
C ASP A 443 9.20 25.41 5.37
N ASP A 444 9.90 26.09 6.29
CA ASP A 444 11.36 26.11 6.38
C ASP A 444 11.93 25.11 7.40
N TRP A 445 11.08 24.39 8.14
CA TRP A 445 11.53 23.40 9.12
C TRP A 445 12.27 22.24 8.44
N THR A 446 13.43 21.90 8.99
CA THR A 446 14.26 20.80 8.50
C THR A 446 14.13 19.56 9.39
N VAL A 447 14.47 18.40 8.83
CA VAL A 447 14.37 17.13 9.55
C VAL A 447 15.65 16.86 10.34
N VAL A 448 15.49 16.48 11.61
CA VAL A 448 16.55 15.92 12.47
C VAL A 448 16.25 14.45 12.69
N VAL A 449 17.25 13.59 12.47
CA VAL A 449 17.14 12.14 12.67
C VAL A 449 17.75 11.78 14.01
N GLY A 450 16.98 11.11 14.87
CA GLY A 450 17.47 10.46 16.08
C GLY A 450 17.51 8.94 15.91
N TYR A 451 18.51 8.28 16.50
CA TYR A 451 18.60 6.82 16.53
C TYR A 451 18.11 6.28 17.89
N HIS A 452 17.42 5.13 17.92
CA HIS A 452 16.88 4.52 19.14
C HIS A 452 17.98 4.02 20.10
N GLU A 453 19.27 4.04 19.73
CA GLU A 453 20.39 3.79 20.66
C GLU A 453 20.88 5.08 21.36
N TRP A 454 20.10 6.17 21.28
CA TRP A 454 20.15 7.35 22.16
C TRP A 454 21.37 8.28 22.04
N GLU A 455 22.36 7.98 21.20
CA GLU A 455 23.65 8.71 21.23
C GLU A 455 23.92 9.67 20.05
N GLU A 456 23.11 9.68 18.98
CA GLU A 456 23.38 10.53 17.80
C GLU A 456 22.14 11.22 17.22
N TRP A 457 22.14 12.55 17.26
CA TRP A 457 21.18 13.42 16.57
C TRP A 457 21.83 13.99 15.31
N LYS A 458 21.19 13.75 14.17
CA LYS A 458 21.73 14.10 12.86
C LYS A 458 20.82 15.13 12.20
N PRO A 459 21.12 16.44 12.34
CA PRO A 459 20.39 17.45 11.60
C PRO A 459 20.62 17.26 10.11
N THR A 460 19.58 17.46 9.32
CA THR A 460 19.64 17.42 7.86
C THR A 460 19.23 18.78 7.30
N PRO A 461 19.70 19.17 6.11
CA PRO A 461 19.26 20.40 5.46
C PRO A 461 17.90 20.25 4.75
N TYR A 462 17.22 19.11 4.90
CA TYR A 462 16.08 18.74 4.06
C TYR A 462 14.75 18.94 4.77
N ARG A 463 13.76 19.42 4.01
CA ARG A 463 12.35 19.56 4.44
C ARG A 463 11.59 18.25 4.25
N THR A 464 10.40 18.11 4.84
CA THR A 464 9.63 16.85 4.94
C THR A 464 9.57 16.00 3.67
N ALA A 465 9.04 16.54 2.56
CA ALA A 465 8.87 15.74 1.34
C ALA A 465 10.20 15.43 0.64
N GLU A 466 11.16 16.36 0.65
CA GLU A 466 12.50 16.11 0.12
C GLU A 466 13.23 15.03 0.92
N PHE A 467 13.16 15.11 2.26
CA PHE A 467 13.72 14.12 3.16
C PHE A 467 13.18 12.73 2.87
N LEU A 468 11.85 12.57 2.77
CA LEU A 468 11.22 11.28 2.48
C LEU A 468 11.62 10.73 1.11
N VAL A 469 11.65 11.57 0.06
CA VAL A 469 12.16 11.16 -1.25
C VAL A 469 13.56 10.62 -1.13
N ARG A 470 14.47 11.37 -0.48
CA ARG A 470 15.87 10.96 -0.36
C ARG A 470 16.05 9.71 0.50
N TYR A 471 15.23 9.59 1.55
CA TYR A 471 15.19 8.42 2.43
C TYR A 471 14.84 7.15 1.64
N PHE A 472 13.76 7.20 0.85
CA PHE A 472 13.29 6.06 0.07
C PHE A 472 14.11 5.79 -1.20
N THR A 473 14.84 6.78 -1.72
CA THR A 473 15.76 6.58 -2.86
C THR A 473 17.18 6.20 -2.43
N GLY A 474 17.46 6.09 -1.13
CA GLY A 474 18.79 5.75 -0.63
C GLY A 474 19.84 6.87 -0.75
N THR A 475 19.41 8.11 -1.02
CA THR A 475 20.32 9.25 -1.27
C THR A 475 20.69 10.04 -0.01
N LEU A 476 20.20 9.62 1.18
CA LEU A 476 20.65 10.16 2.48
C LEU A 476 21.88 9.41 3.05
N GLY A 477 22.48 8.49 2.29
CA GLY A 477 23.60 7.67 2.76
C GLY A 477 23.19 6.81 3.97
N ASP A 478 23.97 6.86 5.05
CA ASP A 478 23.75 6.06 6.26
C ASP A 478 22.46 6.35 7.01
N LEU A 479 21.81 7.49 6.73
CA LEU A 479 20.50 7.86 7.28
C LEU A 479 19.33 7.24 6.51
N SER A 480 19.58 6.72 5.30
CA SER A 480 18.56 6.06 4.48
C SER A 480 18.26 4.67 5.04
N SER A 481 17.17 4.07 4.58
CA SER A 481 16.96 2.66 4.85
C SER A 481 18.10 1.81 4.27
N ARG A 482 18.75 1.04 5.14
CA ARG A 482 19.68 -0.03 4.77
C ARG A 482 18.94 -1.34 4.41
N ARG A 483 17.62 -1.42 4.61
CA ARG A 483 16.83 -2.66 4.52
C ARG A 483 16.07 -2.85 3.20
N THR A 484 15.81 -1.78 2.42
CA THR A 484 14.99 -1.86 1.19
C THR A 484 15.61 -1.23 -0.05
N ALA A 485 16.94 -1.07 -0.11
CA ALA A 485 17.66 -0.56 -1.29
C ALA A 485 17.38 -1.32 -2.61
N HIS A 486 16.61 -2.41 -2.56
CA HIS A 486 16.25 -3.28 -3.67
C HIS A 486 14.74 -3.34 -3.98
N LEU A 487 13.87 -2.63 -3.24
CA LEU A 487 12.42 -2.61 -3.49
C LEU A 487 11.88 -1.24 -3.89
N PRO A 488 10.78 -1.18 -4.67
CA PRO A 488 10.02 0.05 -4.80
C PRO A 488 9.39 0.37 -3.43
N PRO A 489 9.54 1.59 -2.91
CA PRO A 489 8.89 1.98 -1.68
C PRO A 489 7.37 2.04 -1.93
N VAL A 490 6.57 1.54 -1.00
CA VAL A 490 5.10 1.47 -1.08
C VAL A 490 4.51 2.02 0.22
N PHE A 491 3.32 2.60 0.14
CA PHE A 491 2.53 3.00 1.31
C PHE A 491 1.41 1.99 1.62
N LEU A 492 1.24 1.64 2.89
CA LEU A 492 0.26 0.68 3.40
C LEU A 492 -0.68 1.38 4.40
N PRO A 493 -1.97 1.57 4.06
CA PRO A 493 -2.92 2.21 4.98
C PRO A 493 -3.17 1.37 6.24
N ASP A 494 -3.32 2.01 7.39
CA ASP A 494 -3.75 1.36 8.63
C ASP A 494 -5.23 0.92 8.53
N ASP A 495 -5.61 -0.19 9.18
CA ASP A 495 -7.03 -0.48 9.38
C ASP A 495 -7.65 0.50 10.39
N GLN A 496 -8.88 0.94 10.15
CA GLN A 496 -9.57 1.90 11.03
C GLN A 496 -10.26 1.23 12.24
N ARG A 497 -9.99 -0.06 12.55
CA ARG A 497 -10.72 -0.80 13.61
C ARG A 497 -9.88 -1.35 14.75
N THR A 498 -8.58 -1.10 14.76
CA THR A 498 -7.66 -1.49 15.85
C THR A 498 -7.88 -0.77 17.20
N ARG A 499 -9.07 -0.23 17.45
CA ARG A 499 -9.49 0.32 18.75
C ARG A 499 -10.60 -0.53 19.33
N GLU A 500 -10.27 -1.36 20.31
CA GLU A 500 -11.05 -1.34 21.57
C GLU A 500 -10.40 -2.08 22.75
N VAL A 501 -9.34 -2.88 22.61
CA VAL A 501 -8.74 -3.56 23.78
C VAL A 501 -7.22 -3.72 23.69
N ALA A 502 -6.46 -2.87 24.39
CA ALA A 502 -5.29 -3.24 25.23
C ALA A 502 -4.56 -1.99 25.76
N PRO A 503 -3.93 -2.06 26.95
CA PRO A 503 -3.60 -0.89 27.77
C PRO A 503 -2.28 -0.23 27.38
N ARG A 504 -2.17 1.03 27.79
CA ARG A 504 -0.93 1.81 27.85
C ARG A 504 0.16 0.99 28.53
N TRP A 505 1.30 0.88 27.87
CA TRP A 505 2.57 0.51 28.49
C TRP A 505 3.49 1.71 28.45
#